data_AF-A0A7C7VRK0-F1
#
_entry.id   AF-A0A7C7VRK0-F1
#
_cell.length_a   1.000
_cell.length_b   1.000
_cell.length_c   1.000
_cell.angle_alpha   90.00
_cell.angle_beta   90.00
_cell.angle_gamma   90.00
#
_symmetry.space_group_name_H-M   'P 1'
#
loop_
_entity.id
_entity.type
_entity.pdbx_description
1 polymer ?
#
loop_
_entity_poly.entity_id
_entity_poly.type
_entity_poly.pdbx_seq_one_letter_code
_entity_poly.pdbx_strand_id
1 'polypeptide(L)'
;MDRPTLILDADDTLWENNIFYGEATDAFVERMAREGFDPVEARDTFGRVEWGRVPLVGYAVQEFNQQDKVDRSGLAPYFEAVHVVPEKGPEVLRDLIARYGLEPRRTWMVGSSPRPDINPALAVGVGAVYIPYAVPWAYEEAPIADPDRVITLQCFPDLLDLFPEPEEAE
;
A
#
# COMPACT_ATOMS: atom_id res chain seq x y z
N MET A 1 -24.14 -13.84 9.65
CA MET A 1 -22.69 -14.14 9.81
C MET A 1 -22.03 -12.92 10.42
N ASP A 2 -20.97 -13.12 11.18
CA ASP A 2 -20.33 -12.04 11.95
C ASP A 2 -19.37 -11.24 11.02
N ARG A 3 -19.54 -9.91 10.89
CA ARG A 3 -18.86 -9.07 9.87
C ARG A 3 -17.32 -9.13 9.97
N PRO A 4 -16.57 -9.20 8.85
CA PRO A 4 -15.12 -9.04 8.87
C PRO A 4 -14.71 -7.59 9.16
N THR A 5 -13.48 -7.40 9.66
CA THR A 5 -12.82 -6.09 9.74
C THR A 5 -11.74 -6.00 8.67
N LEU A 6 -11.75 -4.93 7.88
CA LEU A 6 -10.74 -4.70 6.85
C LEU A 6 -9.81 -3.56 7.25
N ILE A 7 -8.52 -3.77 7.09
CA ILE A 7 -7.49 -2.73 7.12
C ILE A 7 -7.03 -2.58 5.67
N LEU A 8 -7.21 -1.39 5.11
CA LEU A 8 -6.91 -1.13 3.70
C LEU A 8 -5.65 -0.27 3.59
N ASP A 9 -4.73 -0.70 2.75
CA ASP A 9 -3.77 0.20 2.12
C ASP A 9 -4.50 1.22 1.24
N ALA A 10 -3.84 2.34 0.97
CA ALA A 10 -4.37 3.51 0.29
C ALA A 10 -3.70 3.71 -1.07
N ASP A 11 -2.41 4.07 -1.09
CA ASP A 11 -1.65 4.32 -2.33
C ASP A 11 -1.59 3.04 -3.17
N ASP A 12 -2.01 3.11 -4.44
CA ASP A 12 -2.07 2.01 -5.41
C ASP A 12 -3.03 0.85 -5.03
N THR A 13 -3.86 1.04 -3.99
CA THR A 13 -4.98 0.15 -3.61
C THR A 13 -6.34 0.86 -3.73
N LEU A 14 -6.50 2.04 -3.10
CA LEU A 14 -7.72 2.86 -3.16
C LEU A 14 -7.65 3.95 -4.24
N TRP A 15 -6.45 4.43 -4.55
CA TRP A 15 -6.21 5.41 -5.60
C TRP A 15 -4.85 5.19 -6.23
N GLU A 16 -4.68 5.62 -7.48
CA GLU A 16 -3.40 5.51 -8.18
C GLU A 16 -2.39 6.50 -7.58
N ASN A 17 -1.15 6.05 -7.41
CA ASN A 17 -0.09 6.86 -6.84
C ASN A 17 1.24 6.64 -7.58
N ASN A 18 1.73 5.40 -7.72
CA ASN A 18 3.03 5.13 -8.32
C ASN A 18 3.14 5.57 -9.79
N ILE A 19 2.02 5.62 -10.52
CA ILE A 19 2.00 6.16 -11.90
C ILE A 19 2.54 7.59 -11.96
N PHE A 20 2.20 8.45 -10.99
CA PHE A 20 2.65 9.84 -10.95
C PHE A 20 4.15 9.96 -10.60
N TYR A 21 4.67 9.03 -9.79
CA TYR A 21 6.12 8.95 -9.55
C TYR A 21 6.88 8.53 -10.80
N GLY A 22 6.32 7.57 -11.56
CA GLY A 22 6.84 7.19 -12.87
C GLY A 22 6.91 8.38 -13.83
N GLU A 23 5.79 9.10 -13.99
CA GLU A 23 5.72 10.30 -14.84
C GLU A 23 6.69 11.40 -14.41
N ALA A 24 6.80 11.66 -13.11
CA ALA A 24 7.73 12.64 -12.56
C ALA A 24 9.20 12.25 -12.81
N THR A 25 9.51 10.96 -12.68
CA THR A 25 10.85 10.41 -12.97
C THR A 25 11.17 10.54 -14.45
N ASP A 26 10.23 10.23 -15.34
CA ASP A 26 10.40 10.37 -16.78
C ASP A 26 10.63 11.84 -17.18
N ALA A 27 9.85 12.77 -16.62
CA ALA A 27 10.03 14.20 -16.84
C ALA A 27 11.39 14.72 -16.34
N PHE A 28 11.89 14.18 -15.22
CA PHE A 28 13.23 14.49 -14.72
C PHE A 28 14.31 13.98 -15.68
N VAL A 29 14.22 12.73 -16.13
CA VAL A 29 15.16 12.14 -17.09
C VAL A 29 15.19 12.92 -18.39
N GLU A 30 14.03 13.29 -18.93
CA GLU A 30 13.96 14.14 -20.13
C GLU A 30 14.62 15.50 -19.92
N ARG A 31 14.45 16.11 -18.75
CA ARG A 31 15.12 17.37 -18.43
C ARG A 31 16.64 17.20 -18.42
N MET A 32 17.15 16.14 -17.81
CA MET A 32 18.59 15.85 -17.79
C MET A 32 19.14 15.63 -19.21
N ALA A 33 18.38 14.95 -20.07
CA ALA A 33 18.73 14.78 -21.47
C ALA A 33 18.86 16.12 -22.22
N ARG A 34 17.94 17.08 -21.97
CA ARG A 34 18.01 18.42 -22.57
C ARG A 34 19.24 19.22 -22.13
N GLU A 35 19.74 18.97 -20.92
CA GLU A 35 20.97 19.57 -20.39
C GLU A 35 22.25 18.83 -20.86
N GLY A 36 22.10 17.78 -21.68
CA GLY A 36 23.22 17.04 -22.29
C GLY A 36 23.71 15.82 -21.50
N PHE A 37 22.99 15.39 -20.47
CA PHE A 37 23.31 14.15 -19.74
C PHE A 37 22.73 12.91 -20.43
N ASP A 38 23.37 11.76 -20.23
CA ASP A 38 22.85 10.49 -20.73
C ASP A 38 21.55 10.09 -19.99
N PRO A 39 20.44 9.80 -20.71
CA PRO A 39 19.16 9.49 -20.08
C PRO A 39 19.17 8.21 -19.24
N VAL A 40 19.95 7.21 -19.63
CA VAL A 40 20.04 5.93 -18.90
C VAL A 40 20.80 6.15 -17.60
N GLU A 41 21.95 6.82 -17.67
CA GLU A 41 22.72 7.20 -16.47
C GLU A 41 21.91 8.09 -15.51
N ALA A 42 21.12 9.02 -16.05
CA ALA A 42 20.24 9.87 -15.24
C ALA A 42 19.19 9.05 -14.49
N ARG A 43 18.53 8.10 -15.17
CA ARG A 43 17.54 7.21 -14.54
C ARG A 43 18.16 6.31 -13.49
N ASP A 44 19.29 5.69 -13.80
CA ASP A 44 20.01 4.82 -12.85
C ASP A 44 20.49 5.60 -11.62
N THR A 45 20.95 6.83 -11.83
CA THR A 45 21.35 7.71 -10.72
C THR A 45 20.16 8.12 -9.86
N PHE A 46 19.03 8.47 -10.47
CA PHE A 46 17.79 8.78 -9.74
C PHE A 46 17.37 7.58 -8.88
N GLY A 47 17.30 6.37 -9.47
CA GLY A 47 16.94 5.15 -8.75
C GLY A 47 17.90 4.83 -7.60
N ARG A 48 19.21 5.00 -7.78
CA ARG A 48 20.19 4.82 -6.69
C ARG A 48 19.99 5.81 -5.55
N VAL A 49 19.70 7.07 -5.86
CA VAL A 49 19.44 8.11 -4.86
C VAL A 49 18.15 7.82 -4.11
N GLU A 50 17.08 7.46 -4.82
CA GLU A 50 15.82 7.05 -4.22
C GLU A 50 16.04 5.87 -3.26
N TRP A 51 16.66 4.79 -3.75
CA TRP A 51 16.92 3.59 -2.95
C TRP A 51 17.76 3.87 -1.70
N GLY A 52 18.76 4.75 -1.81
CA GLY A 52 19.59 5.16 -0.68
C GLY A 52 18.86 6.04 0.33
N ARG A 53 17.78 6.72 -0.06
CA ARG A 53 16.98 7.57 0.83
C ARG A 53 15.91 6.80 1.58
N VAL A 54 15.29 5.76 1.01
CA VAL A 54 14.20 5.03 1.68
C VAL A 54 14.53 4.64 3.13
N PRO A 55 15.72 4.09 3.47
CA PRO A 55 16.06 3.76 4.86
C PRO A 55 16.18 4.97 5.82
N LEU A 56 16.31 6.19 5.28
CA LEU A 56 16.48 7.42 6.06
C LEU A 56 15.16 8.13 6.33
N VAL A 57 14.22 8.07 5.39
CA VAL A 57 12.98 8.87 5.42
C VAL A 57 11.70 8.03 5.38
N GLY A 58 11.81 6.71 5.23
CA GLY A 58 10.66 5.80 5.14
C GLY A 58 9.91 5.91 3.82
N TYR A 59 8.70 5.36 3.82
CA TYR A 59 7.81 5.27 2.66
C TYR A 59 6.88 6.48 2.54
N ALA A 60 6.55 7.10 3.68
CA ALA A 60 5.66 8.25 3.79
C ALA A 60 6.45 9.49 4.23
N VAL A 61 7.34 9.98 3.36
CA VAL A 61 8.11 11.19 3.66
C VAL A 61 7.18 12.38 3.87
N GLN A 62 7.50 13.27 4.81
CA GLN A 62 6.63 14.41 5.16
C GLN A 62 6.29 15.27 3.93
N GLU A 63 7.21 15.36 2.97
CA GLU A 63 7.07 16.10 1.73
C GLU A 63 5.95 15.57 0.82
N PHE A 64 5.52 14.32 0.99
CA PHE A 64 4.39 13.76 0.24
C PHE A 64 3.01 14.09 0.83
N ASN A 65 2.97 14.74 2.00
CA ASN A 65 1.75 15.18 2.68
C ASN A 65 0.59 14.18 2.56
N GLN A 66 0.81 12.97 3.10
CA GLN A 66 -0.16 11.88 2.99
C GLN A 66 -1.54 12.24 3.58
N GLN A 67 -1.60 13.18 4.52
CA GLN A 67 -2.86 13.68 5.04
C GLN A 67 -3.66 14.45 3.98
N ASP A 68 -3.02 15.27 3.15
CA ASP A 68 -3.69 15.98 2.04
C ASP A 68 -4.29 15.01 1.03
N LYS A 69 -3.61 13.88 0.74
CA LYS A 69 -4.18 12.83 -0.13
C LYS A 69 -5.46 12.25 0.46
N VAL A 70 -5.45 11.92 1.75
CA VAL A 70 -6.63 11.41 2.47
C VAL A 70 -7.76 12.44 2.38
N ASP A 71 -7.48 13.70 2.71
CA ASP A 71 -8.49 14.76 2.73
C ASP A 71 -9.09 14.99 1.33
N ARG A 72 -8.27 15.00 0.29
CA ARG A 72 -8.69 15.23 -1.10
C ARG A 72 -9.37 14.04 -1.75
N SER A 73 -9.08 12.82 -1.29
CA SER A 73 -9.79 11.62 -1.75
C SER A 73 -11.27 11.64 -1.36
N GLY A 74 -11.61 12.33 -0.27
CA GLY A 74 -12.95 12.32 0.31
C GLY A 74 -13.37 10.98 0.90
N LEU A 75 -12.42 10.03 1.05
CA LEU A 75 -12.72 8.68 1.50
C LEU A 75 -12.74 8.51 3.03
N ALA A 76 -12.15 9.44 3.78
CA ALA A 76 -12.07 9.37 5.24
C ALA A 76 -13.42 9.07 5.94
N PRO A 77 -14.58 9.62 5.52
CA PRO A 77 -15.86 9.32 6.15
C PRO A 77 -16.34 7.86 6.02
N TYR A 78 -15.77 7.06 5.13
CA TYR A 78 -16.09 5.63 4.98
C TYR A 78 -15.30 4.72 5.93
N PHE A 79 -14.33 5.27 6.67
CA PHE A 79 -13.48 4.51 7.58
C PHE A 79 -13.76 4.88 9.04
N GLU A 80 -13.72 3.89 9.92
CA GLU A 80 -13.76 4.13 11.37
C GLU A 80 -12.52 4.88 11.87
N ALA A 81 -11.38 4.65 11.21
CA ALA A 81 -10.14 5.36 11.49
C ALA A 81 -9.20 5.37 10.28
N VAL A 82 -8.37 6.40 10.19
CA VAL A 82 -7.28 6.52 9.22
C VAL A 82 -5.97 6.75 9.98
N HIS A 83 -4.91 6.00 9.61
CA HIS A 83 -3.59 6.11 10.22
C HIS A 83 -2.53 6.35 9.14
N VAL A 84 -1.95 7.54 9.14
CA VAL A 84 -0.75 7.85 8.37
C VAL A 84 0.46 7.53 9.24
N VAL A 85 1.28 6.57 8.80
CA VAL A 85 2.48 6.13 9.51
C VAL A 85 3.72 6.30 8.65
N PRO A 86 4.91 6.62 9.22
CA PRO A 86 6.14 6.77 8.45
C PRO A 86 6.56 5.47 7.73
N GLU A 87 6.35 4.34 8.41
CA GLU A 87 6.66 3.01 7.92
C GLU A 87 5.58 2.03 8.38
N LYS A 88 5.09 1.21 7.45
CA LYS A 88 4.22 0.09 7.75
C LYS A 88 5.07 -1.11 8.15
N GLY A 89 4.60 -1.86 9.14
CA GLY A 89 5.29 -3.06 9.60
C GLY A 89 4.45 -3.87 10.58
N PRO A 90 4.93 -5.07 10.97
CA PRO A 90 4.22 -5.94 11.90
C PRO A 90 3.87 -5.24 13.21
N GLU A 91 4.75 -4.40 13.73
CA GLU A 91 4.59 -3.67 14.99
C GLU A 91 3.41 -2.69 14.91
N VAL A 92 3.35 -1.88 13.85
CA VAL A 92 2.24 -0.97 13.60
C VAL A 92 0.93 -1.74 13.51
N LEU A 93 0.92 -2.85 12.77
CA LEU A 93 -0.30 -3.63 12.59
C LEU A 93 -0.76 -4.29 13.90
N ARG A 94 0.16 -4.80 14.74
CA ARG A 94 -0.16 -5.30 16.09
C ARG A 94 -0.75 -4.20 16.97
N ASP A 95 -0.18 -3.01 16.93
CA ASP A 95 -0.65 -1.87 17.71
C ASP A 95 -2.07 -1.44 17.30
N LEU A 96 -2.37 -1.43 16.00
CA LEU A 96 -3.71 -1.16 15.49
C LEU A 96 -4.70 -2.23 15.93
N ILE A 97 -4.35 -3.52 15.78
CA ILE A 97 -5.19 -4.64 16.23
C ILE A 97 -5.51 -4.51 17.73
N ALA A 98 -4.51 -4.23 18.56
CA ALA A 98 -4.70 -4.07 19.99
C ALA A 98 -5.53 -2.82 20.34
N ARG A 99 -5.25 -1.68 19.68
CA ARG A 99 -5.93 -0.39 19.92
C ARG A 99 -7.43 -0.47 19.66
N TYR A 100 -7.82 -1.14 18.58
CA TYR A 100 -9.23 -1.26 18.18
C TYR A 100 -9.89 -2.55 18.65
N GLY A 101 -9.17 -3.42 19.39
CA GLY A 101 -9.72 -4.68 19.88
C GLY A 101 -10.10 -5.65 18.75
N LEU A 102 -9.37 -5.64 17.65
CA LEU A 102 -9.70 -6.42 16.46
C LEU A 102 -9.42 -7.91 16.69
N GLU A 103 -10.35 -8.78 16.26
CA GLU A 103 -10.15 -10.22 16.31
C GLU A 103 -9.30 -10.69 15.12
N PRO A 104 -8.10 -11.28 15.32
CA PRO A 104 -7.21 -11.61 14.20
C PRO A 104 -7.83 -12.56 13.17
N ARG A 105 -8.67 -13.51 13.62
CA ARG A 105 -9.34 -14.49 12.75
C ARG A 105 -10.38 -13.87 11.81
N ARG A 106 -10.77 -12.62 12.06
CA ARG A 106 -11.78 -11.87 11.29
C ARG A 106 -11.23 -10.59 10.70
N THR A 107 -9.95 -10.31 10.93
CA THR A 107 -9.28 -9.11 10.44
C THR A 107 -8.50 -9.45 9.19
N TRP A 108 -8.54 -8.57 8.20
CA TRP A 108 -7.85 -8.76 6.93
C TRP A 108 -7.10 -7.48 6.57
N MET A 109 -5.83 -7.62 6.17
CA MET A 109 -5.09 -6.55 5.49
C MET A 109 -5.29 -6.68 3.99
N VAL A 110 -5.66 -5.59 3.32
CA VAL A 110 -5.77 -5.53 1.87
C VAL A 110 -4.75 -4.52 1.36
N GLY A 111 -3.95 -4.91 0.38
CA GLY A 111 -2.99 -3.99 -0.22
C GLY A 111 -2.35 -4.49 -1.50
N SER A 112 -1.60 -3.58 -2.13
CA SER A 112 -0.96 -3.79 -3.43
C SER A 112 0.50 -4.21 -3.34
N SER A 113 1.05 -4.28 -2.11
CA SER A 113 2.49 -4.44 -1.91
C SER A 113 2.87 -5.54 -0.92
N PRO A 114 3.66 -6.56 -1.35
CA PRO A 114 4.05 -7.67 -0.48
C PRO A 114 4.80 -7.26 0.79
N ARG A 115 5.71 -6.28 0.70
CA ARG A 115 6.58 -5.88 1.81
C ARG A 115 5.87 -5.11 2.92
N PRO A 116 5.12 -4.01 2.67
CA PRO A 116 4.50 -3.21 3.71
C PRO A 116 3.10 -3.69 4.12
N ASP A 117 2.40 -4.46 3.28
CA ASP A 117 1.01 -4.87 3.56
C ASP A 117 0.91 -6.37 3.86
N ILE A 118 1.32 -7.22 2.91
CA ILE A 118 1.02 -8.66 2.97
C ILE A 118 1.88 -9.39 4.00
N ASN A 119 3.19 -9.22 3.96
CA ASN A 119 4.11 -9.92 4.86
C ASN A 119 3.89 -9.51 6.34
N PRO A 120 3.65 -8.23 6.67
CA PRO A 120 3.24 -7.83 8.01
C PRO A 120 1.94 -8.48 8.47
N ALA A 121 0.92 -8.56 7.61
CA ALA A 121 -0.34 -9.23 7.90
C ALA A 121 -0.15 -10.71 8.26
N LEU A 122 0.62 -11.43 7.44
CA LEU A 122 0.98 -12.83 7.69
C LEU A 122 1.72 -13.01 9.02
N ALA A 123 2.63 -12.09 9.35
CA ALA A 123 3.45 -12.13 10.56
C ALA A 123 2.66 -11.87 11.86
N VAL A 124 1.56 -11.10 11.79
CA VAL A 124 0.70 -10.83 12.96
C VAL A 124 -0.49 -11.79 13.05
N GLY A 125 -0.69 -12.64 12.05
CA GLY A 125 -1.70 -13.70 12.07
C GLY A 125 -3.09 -13.26 11.62
N VAL A 126 -3.22 -12.11 10.96
CA VAL A 126 -4.47 -11.71 10.29
C VAL A 126 -4.53 -12.29 8.87
N GLY A 127 -5.71 -12.24 8.24
CA GLY A 127 -5.85 -12.56 6.82
C GLY A 127 -5.15 -11.52 5.94
N ALA A 128 -4.76 -11.92 4.73
CA ALA A 128 -4.13 -11.02 3.75
C ALA A 128 -4.78 -11.17 2.38
N VAL A 129 -5.17 -10.04 1.79
CA VAL A 129 -5.66 -9.93 0.42
C VAL A 129 -4.66 -9.10 -0.38
N TYR A 130 -4.12 -9.70 -1.43
CA TYR A 130 -3.17 -9.06 -2.33
C TYR A 130 -3.84 -8.66 -3.64
N ILE A 131 -3.75 -7.38 -4.00
CA ILE A 131 -4.30 -6.84 -5.25
C ILE A 131 -3.14 -6.25 -6.06
N PRO A 132 -2.52 -7.00 -6.99
CA PRO A 132 -1.35 -6.52 -7.72
C PRO A 132 -1.67 -5.26 -8.52
N TYR A 133 -0.88 -4.21 -8.35
CA TYR A 133 -0.95 -3.03 -9.22
C TYR A 133 -0.11 -3.24 -10.49
N ALA A 134 -0.55 -2.65 -11.60
CA ALA A 134 0.05 -2.89 -12.93
C ALA A 134 1.50 -2.41 -13.05
N VAL A 135 1.87 -1.37 -12.28
CA VAL A 135 3.22 -0.81 -12.25
C VAL A 135 3.66 -0.75 -10.79
N PRO A 136 4.11 -1.87 -10.19
CA PRO A 136 4.56 -1.87 -8.81
C PRO A 136 5.83 -1.03 -8.66
N TRP A 137 6.00 -0.40 -7.50
CA TRP A 137 7.28 0.21 -7.17
C TRP A 137 8.28 -0.88 -6.82
N ALA A 138 9.42 -0.92 -7.50
CA ALA A 138 10.42 -1.99 -7.37
C ALA A 138 10.95 -2.18 -5.93
N TYR A 139 10.86 -1.14 -5.09
CA TYR A 139 11.25 -1.25 -3.69
C TYR A 139 10.24 -2.04 -2.86
N GLU A 140 8.97 -2.12 -3.26
CA GLU A 140 7.94 -2.84 -2.50
C GLU A 140 7.84 -4.31 -2.89
N GLU A 141 8.45 -4.68 -4.01
CA GLU A 141 8.59 -6.07 -4.43
C GLU A 141 9.35 -6.87 -3.36
N ALA A 142 8.72 -7.96 -2.96
CA ALA A 142 9.28 -8.98 -2.10
C ALA A 142 8.53 -10.29 -2.35
N PRO A 143 9.16 -11.45 -2.14
CA PRO A 143 8.41 -12.70 -2.10
C PRO A 143 7.37 -12.63 -0.98
N ILE A 144 6.16 -13.10 -1.27
CA ILE A 144 5.15 -13.34 -0.25
C ILE A 144 5.65 -14.50 0.61
N ALA A 145 5.74 -14.29 1.93
CA ALA A 145 6.37 -15.24 2.85
C ALA A 145 5.62 -16.58 2.95
N ASP A 146 4.29 -16.54 2.85
CA ASP A 146 3.42 -17.72 2.88
C ASP A 146 2.25 -17.54 1.89
N PRO A 147 2.45 -17.87 0.60
CA PRO A 147 1.46 -17.65 -0.44
C PRO A 147 0.14 -18.40 -0.23
N ASP A 148 0.18 -19.56 0.45
CA ASP A 148 -1.01 -20.38 0.72
C ASP A 148 -1.99 -19.71 1.69
N ARG A 149 -1.51 -18.70 2.43
CA ARG A 149 -2.30 -17.90 3.37
C ARG A 149 -2.77 -16.56 2.80
N VAL A 150 -2.55 -16.29 1.51
CA VAL A 150 -2.90 -15.04 0.85
C VAL A 150 -3.96 -15.28 -0.21
N ILE A 151 -4.98 -14.43 -0.23
CA ILE A 151 -5.96 -14.40 -1.31
C ILE A 151 -5.53 -13.32 -2.31
N THR A 152 -5.30 -13.70 -3.56
CA THR A 152 -4.96 -12.74 -4.62
C THR A 152 -6.20 -12.41 -5.44
N LEU A 153 -6.56 -11.12 -5.51
CA LEU A 153 -7.65 -10.62 -6.34
C LEU A 153 -7.09 -9.87 -7.56
N GLN A 154 -7.92 -9.63 -8.57
CA GLN A 154 -7.50 -8.89 -9.77
C GLN A 154 -7.69 -7.39 -9.58
N CYS A 155 -8.76 -6.98 -8.89
CA CYS A 155 -9.05 -5.58 -8.65
C CYS A 155 -9.81 -5.37 -7.33
N PHE A 156 -9.84 -4.12 -6.88
CA PHE A 156 -10.49 -3.74 -5.62
C PHE A 156 -11.99 -4.14 -5.54
N PRO A 157 -12.82 -4.00 -6.60
CA PRO A 157 -14.21 -4.45 -6.57
C PRO A 157 -14.43 -5.94 -6.26
N ASP A 158 -13.45 -6.81 -6.56
CA ASP A 158 -13.54 -8.25 -6.28
C ASP A 158 -13.65 -8.56 -4.77
N LEU A 159 -13.37 -7.58 -3.90
CA LEU A 159 -13.60 -7.70 -2.46
C LEU A 159 -15.08 -7.95 -2.12
N LEU A 160 -16.01 -7.52 -2.97
CA LEU A 160 -17.45 -7.76 -2.77
C LEU A 160 -17.82 -9.24 -2.91
N ASP A 161 -17.08 -10.00 -3.72
CA ASP A 161 -17.29 -11.44 -3.85
C ASP A 161 -16.71 -12.20 -2.64
N LEU A 162 -15.59 -11.69 -2.09
CA LEU A 162 -14.92 -12.28 -0.93
C LEU A 162 -15.63 -11.93 0.39
N PHE A 163 -16.15 -10.72 0.50
CA PHE A 163 -16.83 -10.18 1.68
C PHE A 163 -18.21 -9.64 1.29
N PRO A 164 -19.15 -10.53 0.93
CA PRO A 164 -20.47 -10.11 0.53
C PRO A 164 -21.20 -9.41 1.67
N GLU A 165 -22.11 -8.49 1.31
CA GLU A 165 -23.00 -7.90 2.30
C GLU A 165 -23.79 -9.00 3.01
N PRO A 166 -24.00 -8.90 4.33
CA PRO A 166 -24.91 -9.79 5.00
C PRO A 166 -26.29 -9.63 4.37
N GLU A 167 -26.92 -10.74 3.94
CA GLU A 167 -28.33 -10.73 3.54
C GLU A 167 -29.14 -10.01 4.62
N GLU A 168 -29.81 -8.92 4.24
CA GLU A 168 -30.74 -8.23 5.13
C GLU A 168 -31.77 -9.28 5.58
N ALA A 169 -31.79 -9.58 6.87
CA ALA A 169 -32.84 -10.43 7.43
C ALA A 169 -34.16 -9.66 7.32
N GLU A 170 -35.05 -10.12 6.43
CA GLU A 170 -36.46 -9.72 6.36
C GLU A 170 -37.16 -9.84 7.74
#